data_AF-A0A1H0EPC2-F1
#
_entry.id   AF-A0A1H0EPC2-F1
#
_cell.length_a   1.000
_cell.length_b   1.000
_cell.length_c   1.000
_cell.angle_alpha   90.00
_cell.angle_beta   90.00
_cell.angle_gamma   90.00
#
_symmetry.space_group_name_H-M   'P 1'
#
loop_
_entity.id
_entity.type
_entity.pdbx_description
1 polymer ?
#
loop_
_entity_poly.entity_id
_entity_poly.type
_entity_poly.pdbx_seq_one_letter_code
_entity_poly.pdbx_strand_id
1 'polypeptide(L)'
;MKHLAAMALVLGLSTPAAAGVDEALDRHILPGFDTFAAAAGALAQSAEADCRAASVRPAFQAAFDAWMPVADLRLGPSETGALSVAFWPDARGFTGRTLARLIADEDPVAHDPQSYADVSIAARGLFAIEMLLYDPAFADYAAGSYTCALVTTIAADLNRQAGALSDGWAGLFADTLRTAGEAGNATYLTGDEAIRALYTQILSSLEFTADQRLGRPMGTFDRPRPARAEAWRSGRSLRNAVLAAGAARDLAAALADWELPATDAALARVHEAATVIDDPAFQTVTDPQARLHVEILQQAIRSLRDAIEAGIGVRLGIAPGFNSQDGD
;
A
#
# COMPACT_ATOMS: atom_id res chain seq x y z
N MET A 1 63.26 9.76 -37.75
CA MET A 1 61.89 10.27 -38.02
C MET A 1 60.94 9.11 -38.22
N LYS A 2 60.05 8.86 -37.27
CA LYS A 2 58.70 8.25 -37.40
C LYS A 2 58.22 7.91 -35.99
N HIS A 3 57.56 8.88 -35.35
CA HIS A 3 56.87 8.71 -34.07
C HIS A 3 55.56 7.96 -34.34
N LEU A 4 55.39 6.78 -33.74
CA LEU A 4 54.10 6.10 -33.66
C LEU A 4 53.32 6.72 -32.49
N ALA A 5 52.28 7.50 -32.83
CA ALA A 5 51.30 7.97 -31.87
C ALA A 5 50.32 6.81 -31.57
N ALA A 6 50.36 6.29 -30.35
CA ALA A 6 49.36 5.36 -29.83
C ALA A 6 48.09 6.16 -29.50
N MET A 7 47.05 5.98 -30.31
CA MET A 7 45.74 6.58 -30.10
C MET A 7 45.01 5.74 -29.04
N ALA A 8 44.96 6.25 -27.81
CA ALA A 8 44.19 5.64 -26.74
C ALA A 8 42.70 5.84 -27.04
N LEU A 9 42.03 4.75 -27.43
CA LEU A 9 40.59 4.71 -27.59
C LEU A 9 39.97 4.64 -26.19
N VAL A 10 39.56 5.79 -25.66
CA VAL A 10 38.71 5.85 -24.46
C VAL A 10 37.32 5.40 -24.89
N LEU A 11 37.05 4.09 -24.73
CA LEU A 11 35.70 3.56 -24.72
C LEU A 11 35.01 4.15 -23.48
N GLY A 12 34.21 5.19 -23.69
CA GLY A 12 33.25 5.64 -22.69
C GLY A 12 32.27 4.50 -22.43
N LEU A 13 32.46 3.79 -21.32
CA LEU A 13 31.43 2.95 -20.72
C LEU A 13 30.28 3.89 -20.37
N SER A 14 29.34 4.04 -21.30
CA SER A 14 28.03 4.56 -20.98
C SER A 14 27.39 3.47 -20.14
N THR A 15 27.44 3.61 -18.82
CA THR A 15 26.59 2.81 -17.95
C THR A 15 25.16 3.02 -18.47
N PRO A 16 24.41 1.96 -18.81
CA PRO A 16 23.00 2.14 -19.09
C PRO A 16 22.43 2.70 -17.79
N ALA A 17 22.10 3.99 -17.78
CA ALA A 17 21.31 4.57 -16.72
C ALA A 17 20.08 3.67 -16.56
N ALA A 18 19.76 3.31 -15.33
CA ALA A 18 18.61 2.50 -14.97
C ALA A 18 17.33 3.32 -15.21
N ALA A 19 17.01 3.56 -16.49
CA ALA A 19 16.01 4.50 -17.02
C ALA A 19 14.55 4.12 -16.71
N GLY A 20 14.31 3.67 -15.48
CA GLY A 20 13.01 3.33 -14.91
C GLY A 20 13.03 3.32 -13.39
N VAL A 21 14.20 3.13 -12.75
CA VAL A 21 14.31 3.13 -11.29
C VAL A 21 14.21 4.55 -10.74
N ASP A 22 14.95 5.50 -11.32
CA ASP A 22 14.89 6.91 -10.92
C ASP A 22 13.47 7.46 -11.13
N GLU A 23 12.88 7.12 -12.26
CA GLU A 23 11.53 7.50 -12.62
C GLU A 23 10.48 6.93 -11.66
N ALA A 24 10.58 5.65 -11.29
CA ALA A 24 9.70 5.01 -10.32
C ALA A 24 9.84 5.65 -8.92
N LEU A 25 11.07 5.98 -8.52
CA LEU A 25 11.34 6.66 -7.26
C LEU A 25 10.76 8.08 -7.25
N ASP A 26 11.14 8.89 -8.23
CA ASP A 26 10.91 10.33 -8.25
C ASP A 26 9.47 10.70 -8.64
N ARG A 27 8.80 9.86 -9.45
CA ARG A 27 7.45 10.14 -9.94
C ARG A 27 6.34 9.41 -9.17
N HIS A 28 6.66 8.35 -8.44
CA HIS A 28 5.66 7.52 -7.75
C HIS A 28 5.97 7.31 -6.27
N ILE A 29 7.11 6.69 -5.96
CA ILE A 29 7.35 6.16 -4.61
C ILE A 29 7.60 7.28 -3.60
N LEU A 30 8.59 8.15 -3.85
CA LEU A 30 8.95 9.21 -2.91
C LEU A 30 7.80 10.23 -2.72
N PRO A 31 7.16 10.75 -3.79
CA PRO A 31 6.00 11.62 -3.63
C PRO A 31 4.82 10.94 -2.94
N GLY A 32 4.65 9.62 -3.15
CA GLY A 32 3.61 8.83 -2.51
C GLY A 32 3.78 8.77 -0.99
N PHE A 33 4.99 8.50 -0.50
CA PHE A 33 5.26 8.51 0.93
C PHE A 33 5.15 9.91 1.54
N ASP A 34 5.62 10.96 0.85
CA ASP A 34 5.48 12.33 1.31
C ASP A 34 4.00 12.75 1.42
N THR A 35 3.19 12.36 0.43
CA THR A 35 1.74 12.60 0.44
C THR A 35 1.06 11.87 1.59
N PHE A 36 1.44 10.62 1.85
CA PHE A 36 0.95 9.85 2.98
C PHE A 36 1.35 10.48 4.33
N ALA A 37 2.61 10.89 4.49
CA ALA A 37 3.10 11.57 5.69
C ALA A 37 2.32 12.87 5.96
N ALA A 38 2.10 13.69 4.93
CA ALA A 38 1.30 14.90 5.05
C ALA A 38 -0.15 14.62 5.47
N ALA A 39 -0.79 13.61 4.86
CA ALA A 39 -2.17 13.24 5.18
C ALA A 39 -2.32 12.62 6.58
N ALA A 40 -1.34 11.82 7.02
CA ALA A 40 -1.29 11.29 8.38
C ALA A 40 -1.09 12.42 9.42
N GLY A 41 -0.30 13.44 9.10
CA GLY A 41 -0.16 14.65 9.91
C GLY A 41 -1.48 15.41 10.04
N ALA A 42 -2.22 15.58 8.94
CA ALA A 42 -3.55 16.21 8.96
C ALA A 42 -4.57 15.39 9.78
N LEU A 43 -4.52 14.07 9.71
CA LEU A 43 -5.32 13.17 10.54
C LEU A 43 -5.00 13.33 12.04
N ALA A 44 -3.71 13.37 12.40
CA ALA A 44 -3.29 13.61 13.79
C ALA A 44 -3.79 14.95 14.33
N GLN A 45 -3.65 16.03 13.55
CA GLN A 45 -4.17 17.36 13.91
C GLN A 45 -5.69 17.36 14.07
N SER A 46 -6.42 16.68 13.19
CA SER A 46 -7.87 16.55 13.29
C SER A 46 -8.29 15.83 14.57
N ALA A 47 -7.59 14.76 14.94
CA ALA A 47 -7.87 13.97 16.15
C ALA A 47 -7.45 14.68 17.44
N GLU A 48 -6.44 15.54 17.39
CA GLU A 48 -6.06 16.42 18.51
C GLU A 48 -7.10 17.52 18.73
N ALA A 49 -7.60 18.13 17.65
CA ALA A 49 -8.64 19.16 17.73
C ALA A 49 -9.99 18.61 18.21
N ASP A 50 -10.41 17.47 17.67
CA ASP A 50 -11.61 16.74 18.11
C ASP A 50 -11.53 15.26 17.71
N CYS A 51 -11.18 14.42 18.69
CA CYS A 51 -11.03 12.97 18.58
C CYS A 51 -12.32 12.20 18.22
N ARG A 52 -13.49 12.85 18.21
CA ARG A 52 -14.77 12.15 18.00
C ARG A 52 -14.92 11.72 16.56
N ALA A 53 -15.60 10.59 16.38
CA ALA A 53 -15.79 9.95 15.08
C ALA A 53 -16.17 10.93 13.96
N ALA A 54 -17.21 11.74 14.14
CA ALA A 54 -17.68 12.67 13.11
C ALA A 54 -16.59 13.65 12.61
N SER A 55 -15.72 14.12 13.51
CA SER A 55 -14.68 15.11 13.22
C SER A 55 -13.45 14.49 12.55
N VAL A 56 -13.07 13.28 12.97
CA VAL A 56 -11.85 12.59 12.47
C VAL A 56 -12.08 11.88 11.13
N ARG A 57 -13.29 11.36 10.88
CA ARG A 57 -13.61 10.53 9.71
C ARG A 57 -13.17 11.13 8.35
N PRO A 58 -13.33 12.44 8.06
CA PRO A 58 -12.87 13.01 6.79
C PRO A 58 -11.35 12.90 6.60
N ALA A 59 -10.57 13.27 7.62
CA ALA A 59 -9.11 13.18 7.56
C ALA A 59 -8.63 11.73 7.52
N PHE A 60 -9.36 10.81 8.16
CA PHE A 60 -9.09 9.37 8.07
C PHE A 60 -9.24 8.86 6.63
N GLN A 61 -10.31 9.24 5.94
CA GLN A 61 -10.53 8.85 4.55
C GLN A 61 -9.41 9.38 3.63
N ALA A 62 -8.98 10.63 3.85
CA ALA A 62 -7.88 11.24 3.10
C ALA A 62 -6.52 10.55 3.37
N ALA A 63 -6.22 10.22 4.63
CA ALA A 63 -5.00 9.50 4.99
C ALA A 63 -4.94 8.10 4.38
N PHE A 64 -6.07 7.39 4.34
CA PHE A 64 -6.15 6.08 3.70
C PHE A 64 -6.03 6.21 2.17
N ASP A 65 -6.66 7.21 1.54
CA ASP A 65 -6.46 7.49 0.11
C ASP A 65 -4.98 7.73 -0.22
N ALA A 66 -4.29 8.52 0.60
CA ALA A 66 -2.86 8.82 0.43
C ALA A 66 -1.95 7.62 0.70
N TRP A 67 -2.39 6.66 1.52
CA TRP A 67 -1.66 5.42 1.77
C TRP A 67 -1.67 4.47 0.58
N MET A 68 -2.82 4.34 -0.10
CA MET A 68 -3.03 3.31 -1.13
C MET A 68 -1.98 3.27 -2.25
N PRO A 69 -1.43 4.40 -2.76
CA PRO A 69 -0.41 4.38 -3.80
C PRO A 69 0.88 3.65 -3.46
N VAL A 70 1.22 3.56 -2.17
CA VAL A 70 2.45 2.95 -1.65
C VAL A 70 2.17 1.76 -0.73
N ALA A 71 0.91 1.46 -0.48
CA ALA A 71 0.45 0.50 0.52
C ALA A 71 0.93 -0.93 0.29
N ASP A 72 1.24 -1.30 -0.96
CA ASP A 72 1.64 -2.66 -1.35
C ASP A 72 3.14 -2.80 -1.64
N LEU A 73 3.94 -1.75 -1.44
CA LEU A 73 5.39 -1.86 -1.48
C LEU A 73 5.87 -2.67 -0.26
N ARG A 74 6.52 -3.80 -0.50
CA ARG A 74 7.04 -4.75 0.50
C ARG A 74 8.55 -4.97 0.32
N LEU A 75 9.29 -3.88 0.18
CA LEU A 75 10.74 -3.88 0.11
C LEU A 75 11.30 -2.67 0.89
N GLY A 76 12.53 -2.80 1.39
CA GLY A 76 13.20 -1.74 2.13
C GLY A 76 12.47 -1.39 3.44
N PRO A 77 12.33 -0.10 3.78
CA PRO A 77 11.66 0.35 5.02
C PRO A 77 10.24 -0.21 5.18
N SER A 78 9.54 -0.47 4.08
CA SER A 78 8.16 -0.96 4.11
C SER A 78 8.04 -2.43 4.50
N GLU A 79 9.10 -3.25 4.41
CA GLU A 79 9.05 -4.67 4.80
C GLU A 79 8.61 -4.86 6.25
N THR A 80 9.05 -3.95 7.12
CA THR A 80 8.72 -3.97 8.55
C THR A 80 7.72 -2.88 8.93
N GLY A 81 7.75 -1.72 8.27
CA GLY A 81 6.93 -0.57 8.64
C GLY A 81 5.48 -0.60 8.13
N ALA A 82 5.20 -1.25 7.00
CA ALA A 82 3.86 -1.18 6.39
C ALA A 82 2.78 -1.91 7.22
N LEU A 83 3.17 -2.99 7.91
CA LEU A 83 2.21 -3.81 8.66
C LEU A 83 1.62 -3.08 9.87
N SER A 84 2.38 -2.19 10.53
CA SER A 84 1.89 -1.38 11.65
C SER A 84 1.03 -0.19 11.19
N VAL A 85 1.19 0.25 9.94
CA VAL A 85 0.31 1.25 9.31
C VAL A 85 -1.06 0.64 8.99
N ALA A 86 -1.07 -0.58 8.44
CA ALA A 86 -2.27 -1.23 7.95
C ALA A 86 -2.27 -2.73 8.29
N PHE A 87 -2.62 -3.06 9.54
CA PHE A 87 -2.73 -4.45 9.99
C PHE A 87 -4.01 -5.13 9.46
N TRP A 88 -3.93 -5.66 8.24
CA TRP A 88 -4.96 -6.46 7.60
C TRP A 88 -4.31 -7.45 6.61
N PRO A 89 -4.83 -8.69 6.46
CA PRO A 89 -6.04 -9.24 7.08
C PRO A 89 -5.89 -9.68 8.55
N ASP A 90 -6.80 -9.26 9.41
CA ASP A 90 -6.89 -9.72 10.81
C ASP A 90 -7.84 -10.92 10.96
N ALA A 91 -7.42 -12.08 10.43
CA ALA A 91 -8.25 -13.28 10.42
C ALA A 91 -8.65 -13.78 11.83
N ARG A 92 -7.86 -13.42 12.85
CA ARG A 92 -8.09 -13.82 14.24
C ARG A 92 -8.79 -12.73 15.05
N GLY A 93 -9.06 -11.54 14.53
CA GLY A 93 -9.74 -10.47 15.27
C GLY A 93 -8.92 -9.91 16.45
N PHE A 94 -7.61 -9.82 16.30
CA PHE A 94 -6.73 -9.21 17.28
C PHE A 94 -7.03 -7.73 17.51
N THR A 95 -7.34 -6.96 16.47
CA THR A 95 -7.57 -5.51 16.59
C THR A 95 -8.68 -5.20 17.58
N GLY A 96 -9.86 -5.79 17.37
CA GLY A 96 -11.01 -5.59 18.28
C GLY A 96 -10.73 -6.05 19.71
N ARG A 97 -10.07 -7.20 19.90
CA ARG A 97 -9.73 -7.69 21.24
C ARG A 97 -8.73 -6.80 21.98
N THR A 98 -7.70 -6.34 21.29
CA THR A 98 -6.66 -5.50 21.90
C THR A 98 -7.24 -4.14 22.28
N LEU A 99 -8.01 -3.52 21.39
CA LEU A 99 -8.69 -2.25 21.67
C LEU A 99 -9.69 -2.37 22.82
N ALA A 100 -10.53 -3.42 22.83
CA ALA A 100 -11.49 -3.65 23.91
C ALA A 100 -10.80 -3.78 25.27
N ARG A 101 -9.63 -4.46 25.33
CA ARG A 101 -8.84 -4.57 26.56
C ARG A 101 -8.27 -3.23 27.00
N LEU A 102 -7.61 -2.49 26.11
CA LEU A 102 -7.07 -1.16 26.43
C LEU A 102 -8.15 -0.24 27.01
N ILE A 103 -9.33 -0.23 26.38
CA ILE A 103 -10.49 0.58 26.81
C ILE A 103 -11.05 0.11 28.15
N ALA A 104 -11.20 -1.19 28.37
CA ALA A 104 -11.74 -1.73 29.61
C ALA A 104 -10.80 -1.49 30.82
N ASP A 105 -9.49 -1.58 30.59
CA ASP A 105 -8.47 -1.40 31.61
C ASP A 105 -8.10 0.08 31.85
N GLU A 106 -8.61 0.99 31.00
CA GLU A 106 -8.14 2.39 30.90
C GLU A 106 -6.61 2.49 30.90
N ASP A 107 -5.96 1.65 30.10
CA ASP A 107 -4.50 1.51 30.08
C ASP A 107 -3.82 2.87 29.82
N PRO A 108 -2.96 3.36 30.73
CA PRO A 108 -2.33 4.68 30.62
C PRO A 108 -1.61 4.95 29.30
N VAL A 109 -1.26 3.91 28.54
CA VAL A 109 -0.65 4.02 27.21
C VAL A 109 -1.45 4.90 26.24
N ALA A 110 -2.78 5.02 26.40
CA ALA A 110 -3.60 5.94 25.61
C ALA A 110 -3.23 7.42 25.78
N HIS A 111 -2.47 7.77 26.81
CA HIS A 111 -1.98 9.12 27.08
C HIS A 111 -0.46 9.25 26.93
N ASP A 112 0.21 8.21 26.43
CA ASP A 112 1.65 8.21 26.20
C ASP A 112 1.95 7.98 24.71
N PRO A 113 1.96 9.06 23.91
CA PRO A 113 2.32 8.97 22.51
C PRO A 113 3.71 8.39 22.28
N GLN A 114 4.67 8.58 23.20
CA GLN A 114 6.04 8.10 22.99
C GLN A 114 6.12 6.57 23.12
N SER A 115 5.54 6.03 24.19
CA SER A 115 5.53 4.58 24.44
C SER A 115 4.52 3.81 23.59
N TYR A 116 3.57 4.50 22.92
CA TYR A 116 2.58 3.84 22.05
C TYR A 116 3.23 3.05 20.90
N ALA A 117 4.46 3.38 20.52
CA ALA A 117 5.19 2.65 19.48
C ALA A 117 5.50 1.19 19.85
N ASP A 118 5.43 0.82 21.14
CA ASP A 118 5.65 -0.54 21.62
C ASP A 118 4.34 -1.35 21.77
N VAL A 119 3.19 -0.70 21.58
CA VAL A 119 1.88 -1.37 21.59
C VAL A 119 1.80 -2.34 20.40
N SER A 120 1.08 -3.44 20.62
CA SER A 120 0.80 -4.41 19.56
C SER A 120 0.28 -3.72 18.29
N ILE A 121 0.85 -4.09 17.14
CA ILE A 121 0.42 -3.61 15.81
C ILE A 121 -1.09 -3.74 15.58
N ALA A 122 -1.75 -4.69 16.25
CA ALA A 122 -3.19 -4.88 16.15
C ALA A 122 -4.00 -3.67 16.69
N ALA A 123 -3.45 -2.88 17.61
CA ALA A 123 -4.09 -1.67 18.14
C ALA A 123 -3.47 -0.38 17.57
N ARG A 124 -2.76 -0.47 16.44
CA ARG A 124 -2.10 0.67 15.79
C ARG A 124 -2.60 0.86 14.36
N GLY A 125 -2.29 2.03 13.79
CA GLY A 125 -2.51 2.33 12.39
C GLY A 125 -3.99 2.46 11.98
N LEU A 126 -4.20 2.42 10.66
CA LEU A 126 -5.48 2.74 10.01
C LEU A 126 -6.62 1.83 10.46
N PHE A 127 -6.40 0.53 10.65
CA PHE A 127 -7.48 -0.40 11.04
C PHE A 127 -7.89 -0.26 12.51
N ALA A 128 -6.97 0.13 13.39
CA ALA A 128 -7.32 0.45 14.77
C ALA A 128 -8.18 1.72 14.82
N ILE A 129 -7.78 2.77 14.09
CA ILE A 129 -8.57 4.00 13.94
C ILE A 129 -9.93 3.67 13.32
N GLU A 130 -9.99 2.88 12.24
CA GLU A 130 -11.25 2.50 11.60
C GLU A 130 -12.22 1.86 12.59
N MET A 131 -11.74 0.91 13.40
CA MET A 131 -12.57 0.25 14.41
C MET A 131 -13.16 1.27 15.39
N LEU A 132 -12.34 2.17 15.93
CA LEU A 132 -12.78 3.18 16.89
C LEU A 132 -13.72 4.22 16.27
N LEU A 133 -13.55 4.57 14.99
CA LEU A 133 -14.37 5.60 14.34
C LEU A 133 -15.67 5.05 13.74
N TYR A 134 -15.73 3.78 13.34
CA TYR A 134 -16.84 3.24 12.53
C TYR A 134 -17.55 2.03 13.13
N ASP A 135 -16.92 1.24 13.99
CA ASP A 135 -17.59 0.08 14.58
C ASP A 135 -18.55 0.53 15.70
N PRO A 136 -19.86 0.20 15.64
CA PRO A 136 -20.82 0.60 16.67
C PRO A 136 -20.49 0.15 18.09
N ALA A 137 -19.68 -0.91 18.26
CA ALA A 137 -19.24 -1.38 19.57
C ALA A 137 -18.18 -0.46 20.21
N PHE A 138 -17.54 0.42 19.43
CA PHE A 138 -16.46 1.30 19.87
C PHE A 138 -16.76 2.78 19.65
N ALA A 139 -17.52 3.13 18.62
CA ALA A 139 -17.66 4.50 18.11
C ALA A 139 -18.58 5.42 18.93
N ASP A 140 -19.23 4.91 19.98
CA ASP A 140 -20.05 5.70 20.90
C ASP A 140 -19.25 6.10 22.14
N TYR A 141 -18.46 7.17 22.01
CA TYR A 141 -17.65 7.72 23.10
C TYR A 141 -17.74 9.26 23.16
N ALA A 142 -17.66 9.79 24.38
CA ALA A 142 -17.69 11.22 24.64
C ALA A 142 -16.31 11.87 24.43
N ALA A 143 -16.31 13.19 24.20
CA ALA A 143 -15.09 13.98 24.29
C ALA A 143 -14.47 13.86 25.69
N GLY A 144 -13.13 13.80 25.77
CA GLY A 144 -12.40 13.62 27.03
C GLY A 144 -12.45 12.22 27.63
N SER A 145 -13.12 11.26 26.98
CA SER A 145 -13.08 9.85 27.38
C SER A 145 -11.72 9.20 27.08
N TYR A 146 -11.48 8.03 27.68
CA TYR A 146 -10.34 7.19 27.34
C TYR A 146 -10.26 6.87 25.84
N THR A 147 -11.36 6.41 25.24
CA THR A 147 -11.42 6.07 23.80
C THR A 147 -11.11 7.28 22.92
N CYS A 148 -11.56 8.47 23.31
CA CYS A 148 -11.19 9.72 22.65
C CYS A 148 -9.67 9.95 22.68
N ALA A 149 -9.03 9.85 23.85
CA ALA A 149 -7.58 9.99 23.97
C ALA A 149 -6.83 8.92 23.17
N LEU A 150 -7.34 7.68 23.17
CA LEU A 150 -6.78 6.58 22.40
C LEU A 150 -6.80 6.86 20.89
N VAL A 151 -7.89 7.43 20.35
CA VAL A 151 -7.95 7.86 18.94
C VAL A 151 -6.87 8.89 18.61
N THR A 152 -6.73 9.92 19.46
CA THR A 152 -5.69 10.95 19.29
C THR A 152 -4.29 10.34 19.31
N THR A 153 -4.03 9.42 20.24
CA THR A 153 -2.72 8.77 20.38
C THR A 153 -2.39 7.84 19.22
N ILE A 154 -3.35 7.04 18.74
CA ILE A 154 -3.14 6.18 17.55
C ILE A 154 -2.90 7.04 16.30
N ALA A 155 -3.63 8.16 16.14
CA ALA A 155 -3.42 9.07 15.02
C ALA A 155 -2.03 9.72 15.05
N ALA A 156 -1.56 10.14 16.24
CA ALA A 156 -0.20 10.65 16.43
C ALA A 156 0.87 9.59 16.15
N ASP A 157 0.62 8.33 16.54
CA ASP A 157 1.51 7.21 16.22
C ASP A 157 1.56 6.93 14.71
N LEU A 158 0.41 6.92 14.02
CA LEU A 158 0.35 6.76 12.57
C LEU A 158 1.12 7.88 11.84
N ASN A 159 1.02 9.13 12.30
CA ASN A 159 1.82 10.22 11.76
C ASN A 159 3.33 9.97 11.88
N ARG A 160 3.80 9.48 13.04
CA ARG A 160 5.21 9.10 13.20
C ARG A 160 5.62 7.94 12.29
N GLN A 161 4.77 6.92 12.16
CA GLN A 161 5.03 5.80 11.25
C GLN A 161 5.15 6.27 9.80
N ALA A 162 4.26 7.17 9.37
CA ALA A 162 4.29 7.73 8.03
C ALA A 162 5.55 8.57 7.77
N GLY A 163 5.96 9.41 8.74
CA GLY A 163 7.22 10.14 8.67
C GLY A 163 8.44 9.23 8.60
N ALA A 164 8.50 8.19 9.44
CA ALA A 164 9.59 7.21 9.42
C ALA A 164 9.69 6.44 8.09
N LEU A 165 8.56 6.13 7.46
CA LEU A 165 8.53 5.54 6.12
C LEU A 165 9.03 6.53 5.07
N SER A 166 8.57 7.79 5.08
CA SER A 166 9.07 8.84 4.17
C SER A 166 10.59 8.99 4.29
N ASP A 167 11.09 9.16 5.51
CA ASP A 167 12.52 9.34 5.78
C ASP A 167 13.32 8.11 5.40
N GLY A 168 12.81 6.91 5.70
CA GLY A 168 13.47 5.65 5.35
C GLY A 168 13.61 5.46 3.84
N TRP A 169 12.57 5.83 3.08
CA TRP A 169 12.57 5.75 1.63
C TRP A 169 13.43 6.82 0.97
N ALA A 170 13.25 8.09 1.35
CA ALA A 170 14.01 9.22 0.82
C ALA A 170 15.48 9.21 1.23
N GLY A 171 15.80 8.57 2.36
CA GLY A 171 17.15 8.34 2.83
C GLY A 171 17.85 7.21 2.06
N LEU A 172 18.40 6.25 2.80
CA LEU A 172 19.35 5.27 2.25
C LEU A 172 18.74 4.33 1.20
N PHE A 173 17.43 4.09 1.24
CA PHE A 173 16.85 3.04 0.41
C PHE A 173 16.63 3.46 -1.05
N ALA A 174 16.24 4.70 -1.33
CA ALA A 174 16.24 5.23 -2.69
C ALA A 174 17.64 5.12 -3.31
N ASP A 175 18.68 5.54 -2.58
CA ASP A 175 20.06 5.44 -3.05
C ASP A 175 20.50 3.98 -3.27
N THR A 176 20.00 3.05 -2.44
CA THR A 176 20.25 1.60 -2.61
C THR A 176 19.66 1.08 -3.93
N LEU A 177 18.50 1.57 -4.35
CA LEU A 177 17.92 1.22 -5.66
C LEU A 177 18.67 1.90 -6.81
N ARG A 178 19.01 3.19 -6.68
CA ARG A 178 19.70 3.97 -7.73
C ARG A 178 21.10 3.44 -8.04
N THR A 179 21.83 3.01 -7.02
CA THR A 179 23.22 2.53 -7.14
C THR A 179 23.30 1.02 -7.44
N ALA A 180 22.21 0.39 -7.89
CA ALA A 180 22.19 -1.04 -8.18
C ALA A 180 23.24 -1.40 -9.25
N GLY A 181 24.06 -2.41 -8.95
CA GLY A 181 25.19 -2.82 -9.78
C GLY A 181 26.48 -1.99 -9.60
N GLU A 182 26.47 -0.94 -8.76
CA GLU A 182 27.68 -0.20 -8.43
C GLU A 182 28.50 -0.87 -7.32
N ALA A 183 29.82 -0.57 -7.29
CA ALA A 183 30.70 -1.05 -6.23
C ALA A 183 30.29 -0.45 -4.88
N GLY A 184 29.94 -1.30 -3.91
CA GLY A 184 29.48 -0.89 -2.58
C GLY A 184 27.99 -1.16 -2.34
N ASN A 185 27.22 -1.46 -3.39
CA ASN A 185 25.85 -1.94 -3.25
C ASN A 185 25.83 -3.45 -3.01
N ALA A 186 25.52 -3.84 -1.77
CA ALA A 186 25.44 -5.26 -1.38
C ALA A 186 24.02 -5.85 -1.52
N THR A 187 23.01 -5.02 -1.80
CA THR A 187 21.60 -5.42 -1.87
C THR A 187 21.19 -5.78 -3.30
N TYR A 188 21.58 -4.95 -4.27
CA TYR A 188 21.32 -5.14 -5.69
C TYR A 188 22.63 -5.18 -6.46
N LEU A 189 23.07 -6.39 -6.79
CA LEU A 189 24.37 -6.68 -7.40
C LEU A 189 24.42 -6.33 -8.89
N THR A 190 23.26 -6.16 -9.53
CA THR A 190 23.11 -5.70 -10.91
C THR A 190 22.00 -4.67 -11.02
N GLY A 191 22.08 -3.75 -11.99
CA GLY A 191 21.03 -2.75 -12.22
C GLY A 191 19.66 -3.38 -12.48
N ASP A 192 19.62 -4.52 -13.18
CA ASP A 192 18.39 -5.26 -13.43
C ASP A 192 17.71 -5.76 -12.15
N GLU A 193 18.43 -6.01 -11.06
CA GLU A 193 17.84 -6.52 -9.82
C GLU A 193 16.93 -5.48 -9.15
N ALA A 194 17.28 -4.20 -9.20
CA ALA A 194 16.40 -3.13 -8.70
C ALA A 194 15.13 -3.01 -9.55
N ILE A 195 15.26 -3.09 -10.87
CA ILE A 195 14.12 -3.10 -11.80
C ILE A 195 13.21 -4.31 -11.52
N ARG A 196 13.80 -5.51 -11.39
CA ARG A 196 13.05 -6.73 -11.05
C ARG A 196 12.35 -6.61 -9.70
N ALA A 197 13.01 -6.06 -8.68
CA ALA A 197 12.42 -5.88 -7.36
C ALA A 197 11.18 -4.98 -7.39
N LEU A 198 11.26 -3.83 -8.07
CA LEU A 198 10.13 -2.91 -8.25
C LEU A 198 9.02 -3.54 -9.10
N TYR A 199 9.39 -4.20 -10.20
CA TYR A 199 8.46 -4.89 -11.07
C TYR A 199 7.67 -5.99 -10.34
N THR A 200 8.34 -6.76 -9.47
CA THR A 200 7.67 -7.75 -8.62
C THR A 200 6.63 -7.10 -7.71
N GLN A 201 6.90 -5.93 -7.10
CA GLN A 201 5.91 -5.25 -6.25
C GLN A 201 4.63 -4.90 -7.02
N ILE A 202 4.76 -4.47 -8.28
CA ILE A 202 3.61 -4.13 -9.14
C ILE A 202 2.71 -5.35 -9.34
N LEU A 203 3.30 -6.48 -9.76
CA LEU A 203 2.53 -7.69 -10.02
C LEU A 203 1.93 -8.26 -8.73
N SER A 204 2.71 -8.29 -7.64
CA SER A 204 2.25 -8.77 -6.33
C SER A 204 1.14 -7.89 -5.75
N SER A 205 1.14 -6.57 -6.00
CA SER A 205 0.05 -5.67 -5.58
C SER A 205 -1.27 -6.00 -6.27
N LEU A 206 -1.25 -6.27 -7.59
CA LEU A 206 -2.45 -6.64 -8.35
C LEU A 206 -2.95 -8.03 -7.98
N GLU A 207 -2.05 -8.99 -7.76
CA GLU A 207 -2.37 -10.32 -7.25
C GLU A 207 -3.00 -10.24 -5.85
N PHE A 208 -2.38 -9.51 -4.93
CA PHE A 208 -2.91 -9.26 -3.59
C PHE A 208 -4.29 -8.59 -3.64
N THR A 209 -4.49 -7.64 -4.55
CA THR A 209 -5.78 -6.98 -4.73
C THR A 209 -6.84 -7.96 -5.23
N ALA A 210 -6.54 -8.77 -6.24
CA ALA A 210 -7.47 -9.77 -6.76
C ALA A 210 -7.80 -10.83 -5.70
N ASP A 211 -6.80 -11.40 -5.06
CA ASP A 211 -6.98 -12.59 -4.22
C ASP A 211 -7.32 -12.25 -2.77
N GLN A 212 -6.74 -11.18 -2.23
CA GLN A 212 -7.02 -10.76 -0.86
C GLN A 212 -8.16 -9.73 -0.80
N ARG A 213 -8.04 -8.56 -1.45
CA ARG A 213 -9.04 -7.48 -1.29
C ARG A 213 -10.41 -7.87 -1.87
N LEU A 214 -10.44 -8.57 -3.00
CA LEU A 214 -11.68 -9.04 -3.64
C LEU A 214 -12.01 -10.50 -3.30
N GLY A 215 -11.01 -11.39 -3.30
CA GLY A 215 -11.24 -12.81 -3.07
C GLY A 215 -11.69 -13.16 -1.65
N ARG A 216 -11.13 -12.53 -0.62
CA ARG A 216 -11.51 -12.82 0.79
C ARG A 216 -12.97 -12.56 1.11
N PRO A 217 -13.59 -11.41 0.75
CA PRO A 217 -14.99 -11.19 1.02
C PRO A 217 -15.91 -12.08 0.18
N MET A 218 -15.53 -12.41 -1.05
CA MET A 218 -16.29 -13.36 -1.86
C MET A 218 -16.26 -14.78 -1.29
N GLY A 219 -15.15 -15.25 -0.74
CA GLY A 219 -15.03 -16.63 -0.27
C GLY A 219 -15.45 -17.66 -1.34
N THR A 220 -15.96 -18.81 -0.91
CA THR A 220 -16.61 -19.75 -1.85
C THR A 220 -18.04 -19.31 -2.12
N PHE A 221 -18.62 -19.78 -3.22
CA PHE A 221 -20.02 -19.49 -3.57
C PHE A 221 -21.00 -19.79 -2.42
N ASP A 222 -20.87 -20.96 -1.78
CA ASP A 222 -21.72 -21.36 -0.66
C ASP A 222 -21.39 -20.69 0.68
N ARG A 223 -20.23 -20.01 0.79
CA ARG A 223 -19.74 -19.39 2.03
C ARG A 223 -19.07 -18.04 1.75
N PRO A 224 -19.84 -17.04 1.31
CA PRO A 224 -19.39 -15.65 1.26
C PRO A 224 -18.99 -15.15 2.65
N ARG A 225 -18.02 -14.22 2.69
CA ARG A 225 -17.42 -13.69 3.92
C ARG A 225 -17.34 -12.14 3.89
N PRO A 226 -18.45 -11.41 3.70
CA PRO A 226 -18.45 -9.96 3.51
C PRO A 226 -17.63 -9.17 4.56
N ALA A 227 -17.70 -9.55 5.83
CA ALA A 227 -16.93 -8.93 6.92
C ALA A 227 -15.40 -9.13 6.85
N ARG A 228 -14.90 -9.90 5.86
CA ARG A 228 -13.46 -10.04 5.56
C ARG A 228 -12.95 -9.03 4.52
N ALA A 229 -13.82 -8.21 3.93
CA ALA A 229 -13.36 -7.16 3.01
C ALA A 229 -12.44 -6.17 3.74
N GLU A 230 -11.48 -5.61 3.01
CA GLU A 230 -10.58 -4.58 3.54
C GLU A 230 -11.39 -3.32 3.85
N ALA A 231 -11.26 -2.79 5.06
CA ALA A 231 -11.83 -1.51 5.46
C ALA A 231 -13.33 -1.34 5.16
N TRP A 232 -14.11 -2.41 5.37
CA TRP A 232 -15.54 -2.42 5.06
C TRP A 232 -16.37 -1.51 5.97
N ARG A 233 -15.89 -1.26 7.20
CA ARG A 233 -16.61 -0.44 8.19
C ARG A 233 -16.67 1.01 7.76
N SER A 234 -15.60 1.46 7.10
CA SER A 234 -15.47 2.78 6.51
C SER A 234 -15.93 2.85 5.05
N GLY A 235 -16.47 1.77 4.50
CA GLY A 235 -17.00 1.71 3.12
C GLY A 235 -15.91 1.77 2.04
N ARG A 236 -14.67 1.41 2.36
CA ARG A 236 -13.50 1.66 1.51
C ARG A 236 -13.10 0.52 0.59
N SER A 237 -13.68 -0.67 0.75
CA SER A 237 -13.20 -1.89 0.08
C SER A 237 -13.04 -1.75 -1.44
N LEU A 238 -14.07 -1.24 -2.12
CA LEU A 238 -14.02 -0.96 -3.57
C LEU A 238 -13.02 0.15 -3.91
N ARG A 239 -13.04 1.25 -3.16
CA ARG A 239 -12.17 2.41 -3.38
C ARG A 239 -10.70 2.01 -3.28
N ASN A 240 -10.33 1.23 -2.26
CA ASN A 240 -8.97 0.74 -2.07
C ASN A 240 -8.55 -0.19 -3.21
N ALA A 241 -9.40 -1.12 -3.66
CA ALA A 241 -9.07 -2.00 -4.78
C ALA A 241 -8.80 -1.21 -6.07
N VAL A 242 -9.60 -0.17 -6.34
CA VAL A 242 -9.41 0.71 -7.51
C VAL A 242 -8.15 1.57 -7.39
N LEU A 243 -7.88 2.14 -6.21
CA LEU A 243 -6.67 2.92 -5.97
C LEU A 243 -5.40 2.07 -6.09
N ALA A 244 -5.41 0.84 -5.57
CA ALA A 244 -4.28 -0.09 -5.72
C ALA A 244 -4.03 -0.46 -7.19
N ALA A 245 -5.10 -0.68 -7.97
CA ALA A 245 -4.97 -0.95 -9.40
C ALA A 245 -4.38 0.25 -10.18
N GLY A 246 -4.84 1.47 -9.88
CA GLY A 246 -4.28 2.70 -10.44
C GLY A 246 -2.81 2.89 -10.07
N ALA A 247 -2.47 2.68 -8.79
CA ALA A 247 -1.11 2.79 -8.29
C ALA A 247 -0.14 1.81 -8.96
N ALA A 248 -0.56 0.55 -9.15
CA ALA A 248 0.24 -0.44 -9.86
C ALA A 248 0.47 -0.02 -11.33
N ARG A 249 -0.54 0.52 -12.00
CA ARG A 249 -0.41 1.06 -13.36
C ARG A 249 0.56 2.24 -13.40
N ASP A 250 0.45 3.19 -12.48
CA ASP A 250 1.29 4.39 -12.48
C ASP A 250 2.76 4.06 -12.17
N LEU A 251 3.00 3.15 -11.23
CA LEU A 251 4.34 2.63 -10.97
C LEU A 251 4.88 1.85 -12.18
N ALA A 252 4.05 1.08 -12.88
CA ALA A 252 4.45 0.37 -14.10
C ALA A 252 4.83 1.33 -15.23
N ALA A 253 4.06 2.40 -15.43
CA ALA A 253 4.37 3.42 -16.43
C ALA A 253 5.67 4.16 -16.08
N ALA A 254 5.87 4.51 -14.80
CA ALA A 254 7.09 5.16 -14.34
C ALA A 254 8.31 4.24 -14.50
N LEU A 255 8.20 2.95 -14.15
CA LEU A 255 9.27 1.96 -14.25
C LEU A 255 9.62 1.60 -15.70
N ALA A 256 8.63 1.58 -16.59
CA ALA A 256 8.85 1.35 -18.00
C ALA A 256 9.52 2.57 -18.65
N ASP A 257 9.06 3.78 -18.36
CA ASP A 257 9.42 4.99 -19.11
C ASP A 257 9.10 4.89 -20.62
N TRP A 258 8.06 4.12 -20.97
CA TRP A 258 7.45 4.08 -22.31
C TRP A 258 5.94 3.86 -22.22
N GLU A 259 5.25 4.12 -23.34
CA GLU A 259 3.78 3.98 -23.43
C GLU A 259 3.30 2.53 -23.25
N LEU A 260 2.28 2.34 -22.41
CA LEU A 260 1.67 1.04 -22.10
C LEU A 260 0.17 1.03 -22.46
N PRO A 261 -0.21 1.18 -23.75
CA PRO A 261 -1.61 1.36 -24.14
C PRO A 261 -2.52 0.18 -23.78
N ALA A 262 -1.99 -1.04 -23.75
CA ALA A 262 -2.74 -2.22 -23.32
C ALA A 262 -3.03 -2.20 -21.80
N THR A 263 -2.07 -1.73 -21.00
CA THR A 263 -2.22 -1.49 -19.55
C THR A 263 -3.25 -0.41 -19.28
N ASP A 264 -3.21 0.70 -20.02
CA ASP A 264 -4.17 1.79 -19.88
C ASP A 264 -5.59 1.36 -20.21
N ALA A 265 -5.75 0.60 -21.31
CA ALA A 265 -7.04 0.02 -21.66
C ALA A 265 -7.53 -0.99 -20.62
N ALA A 266 -6.63 -1.72 -19.96
CA ALA A 266 -6.98 -2.64 -18.88
C ALA A 266 -7.42 -1.91 -17.61
N LEU A 267 -6.74 -0.82 -17.22
CA LEU A 267 -7.15 0.01 -16.10
C LEU A 267 -8.51 0.68 -16.36
N ALA A 268 -8.78 1.11 -17.60
CA ALA A 268 -10.10 1.63 -17.97
C ALA A 268 -11.22 0.58 -17.73
N ARG A 269 -10.97 -0.70 -18.02
CA ARG A 269 -11.91 -1.79 -17.71
C ARG A 269 -12.08 -2.01 -16.20
N VAL A 270 -11.04 -1.82 -15.40
CA VAL A 270 -11.15 -1.85 -13.92
C VAL A 270 -12.11 -0.75 -13.45
N HIS A 271 -11.96 0.47 -13.96
CA HIS A 271 -12.86 1.57 -13.62
C HIS A 271 -14.30 1.31 -14.07
N GLU A 272 -14.50 0.81 -15.29
CA GLU A 272 -15.83 0.44 -15.80
C GLU A 272 -16.49 -0.63 -14.91
N ALA A 273 -15.77 -1.70 -14.58
CA ALA A 273 -16.26 -2.76 -13.70
C ALA A 273 -16.58 -2.26 -12.29
N ALA A 274 -15.86 -1.26 -11.79
CA ALA A 274 -16.16 -0.65 -10.50
C ALA A 274 -17.48 0.15 -10.49
N THR A 275 -17.91 0.71 -11.63
CA THR A 275 -19.12 1.55 -11.69
C THR A 275 -20.43 0.82 -11.46
N VAL A 276 -20.44 -0.51 -11.66
CA VAL A 276 -21.66 -1.34 -11.51
C VAL A 276 -21.80 -1.93 -10.11
N ILE A 277 -20.87 -1.63 -9.19
CA ILE A 277 -20.90 -2.12 -7.81
C ILE A 277 -21.60 -1.10 -6.92
N ASP A 278 -22.80 -1.44 -6.45
CA ASP A 278 -23.63 -0.55 -5.62
C ASP A 278 -23.13 -0.44 -4.17
N ASP A 279 -22.64 -1.54 -3.60
CA ASP A 279 -22.13 -1.59 -2.23
C ASP A 279 -20.60 -1.55 -2.21
N PRO A 280 -19.98 -0.38 -1.94
CA PRO A 280 -18.52 -0.23 -1.95
C PRO A 280 -17.83 -0.96 -0.80
N ALA A 281 -18.58 -1.43 0.22
CA ALA A 281 -18.06 -2.23 1.32
C ALA A 281 -18.09 -3.74 1.03
N PHE A 282 -18.65 -4.16 -0.12
CA PHE A 282 -18.85 -5.58 -0.48
C PHE A 282 -19.65 -6.38 0.56
N GLN A 283 -20.54 -5.76 1.31
CA GLN A 283 -21.39 -6.46 2.28
C GLN A 283 -22.54 -7.23 1.60
N THR A 284 -22.91 -6.85 0.38
CA THR A 284 -23.93 -7.53 -0.43
C THR A 284 -23.42 -8.73 -1.24
N VAL A 285 -22.15 -9.13 -1.17
CA VAL A 285 -21.58 -10.26 -1.95
C VAL A 285 -22.17 -11.64 -1.63
N THR A 286 -23.11 -11.71 -0.69
CA THR A 286 -23.95 -12.89 -0.47
C THR A 286 -25.02 -13.06 -1.56
N ASP A 287 -25.39 -11.96 -2.23
CA ASP A 287 -26.27 -11.97 -3.40
C ASP A 287 -25.48 -12.39 -4.66
N PRO A 288 -26.01 -13.32 -5.48
CA PRO A 288 -25.29 -13.80 -6.66
C PRO A 288 -24.97 -12.72 -7.70
N GLN A 289 -25.84 -11.72 -7.88
CA GLN A 289 -25.62 -10.66 -8.86
C GLN A 289 -24.58 -9.66 -8.36
N ALA A 290 -24.68 -9.23 -7.10
CA ALA A 290 -23.66 -8.38 -6.48
C ALA A 290 -22.29 -9.06 -6.46
N ARG A 291 -22.25 -10.37 -6.16
CA ARG A 291 -21.04 -11.19 -6.25
C ARG A 291 -20.45 -11.17 -7.65
N LEU A 292 -21.27 -11.40 -8.68
CA LEU A 292 -20.82 -11.42 -10.07
C LEU A 292 -20.15 -10.10 -10.47
N HIS A 293 -20.68 -8.96 -10.03
CA HIS A 293 -20.03 -7.66 -10.29
C HIS A 293 -18.62 -7.57 -9.67
N VAL A 294 -18.43 -8.10 -8.45
CA VAL A 294 -17.10 -8.17 -7.82
C VAL A 294 -16.18 -9.17 -8.52
N GLU A 295 -16.71 -10.30 -9.03
CA GLU A 295 -15.94 -11.25 -9.84
C GLU A 295 -15.47 -10.64 -11.17
N ILE A 296 -16.30 -9.83 -11.82
CA ILE A 296 -15.92 -9.07 -13.03
C ILE A 296 -14.81 -8.08 -12.72
N LEU A 297 -14.90 -7.34 -11.62
CA LEU A 297 -13.82 -6.46 -11.17
C LEU A 297 -12.52 -7.25 -10.89
N GLN A 298 -12.61 -8.42 -10.25
CA GLN A 298 -11.46 -9.28 -10.01
C GLN A 298 -10.80 -9.74 -11.32
N GLN A 299 -11.59 -10.12 -12.32
CA GLN A 299 -11.08 -10.48 -13.65
C GLN A 299 -10.43 -9.30 -14.37
N ALA A 300 -10.99 -8.09 -14.23
CA ALA A 300 -10.40 -6.87 -14.79
C ALA A 300 -9.04 -6.56 -14.18
N ILE A 301 -8.88 -6.73 -12.86
CA ILE A 301 -7.60 -6.53 -12.16
C ILE A 301 -6.55 -7.57 -12.62
N ARG A 302 -6.95 -8.83 -12.77
CA ARG A 302 -6.06 -9.87 -13.33
C ARG A 302 -5.64 -9.55 -14.76
N SER A 303 -6.57 -9.06 -15.58
CA SER A 303 -6.27 -8.61 -16.95
C SER A 303 -5.31 -7.41 -16.99
N LEU A 304 -5.36 -6.52 -15.98
CA LEU A 304 -4.39 -5.43 -15.83
C LEU A 304 -2.99 -5.97 -15.51
N ARG A 305 -2.89 -6.95 -14.59
CA ARG A 305 -1.63 -7.64 -14.28
C ARG A 305 -1.03 -8.28 -15.53
N ASP A 306 -1.82 -9.02 -16.29
CA ASP A 306 -1.37 -9.70 -17.51
C ASP A 306 -0.93 -8.70 -18.60
N ALA A 307 -1.60 -7.55 -18.70
CA ALA A 307 -1.21 -6.49 -19.64
C ALA A 307 0.14 -5.85 -19.27
N ILE A 308 0.38 -5.60 -17.97
CA ILE A 308 1.67 -5.13 -17.47
C ILE A 308 2.75 -6.18 -17.73
N GLU A 309 2.44 -7.46 -17.51
CA GLU A 309 3.38 -8.56 -17.73
C GLU A 309 3.82 -8.67 -19.19
N ALA A 310 2.88 -8.57 -20.12
CA ALA A 310 3.17 -8.55 -21.55
C ALA A 310 3.91 -7.27 -21.99
N GLY A 311 3.57 -6.11 -21.40
CA GLY A 311 4.14 -4.81 -21.77
C GLY A 311 5.54 -4.53 -21.24
N ILE A 312 5.88 -5.13 -20.09
CA ILE A 312 7.15 -4.90 -19.38
C ILE A 312 7.96 -6.19 -19.26
N GLY A 313 7.44 -7.21 -18.59
CA GLY A 313 8.18 -8.43 -18.25
C GLY A 313 8.80 -9.13 -19.45
N VAL A 314 7.99 -9.37 -20.50
CA VAL A 314 8.46 -10.00 -21.75
C VAL A 314 9.54 -9.15 -22.42
N ARG A 315 9.39 -7.83 -22.40
CA ARG A 315 10.30 -6.90 -23.10
C ARG A 315 11.65 -6.79 -22.40
N LEU A 316 11.65 -6.83 -21.08
CA LEU A 316 12.86 -6.77 -20.25
C LEU A 316 13.53 -8.14 -20.09
N GLY A 317 12.98 -9.22 -20.67
CA GLY A 317 13.49 -10.57 -20.46
C GLY A 317 13.42 -11.02 -18.99
N ILE A 318 12.56 -10.37 -18.20
CA ILE A 318 12.32 -10.70 -16.80
C ILE A 318 11.24 -11.78 -16.80
N ALA A 319 11.66 -13.04 -16.64
CA ALA A 319 10.72 -14.09 -16.26
C ALA A 319 10.15 -13.77 -14.86
N PRO A 320 8.88 -14.09 -14.57
CA PRO A 320 8.34 -13.98 -13.21
C PRO A 320 9.21 -14.81 -12.26
N GLY A 321 10.07 -14.13 -11.49
CA GLY A 321 10.99 -14.76 -10.56
C GLY A 321 10.40 -14.71 -9.16
N PHE A 322 10.09 -15.89 -8.62
CA PHE A 322 9.84 -16.22 -7.21
C PHE A 322 9.23 -15.11 -6.35
N ASN A 323 7.90 -15.16 -6.17
CA ASN A 323 7.24 -14.46 -5.08
C ASN A 323 7.82 -14.99 -3.75
N SER A 324 8.19 -14.10 -2.83
CA SER A 324 8.58 -14.46 -1.46
C SER A 324 7.44 -15.05 -0.62
N GLN A 325 6.25 -15.23 -1.21
CA GLN A 325 5.11 -15.96 -0.63
C GLN A 325 5.05 -17.45 -1.03
N ASP A 326 5.94 -17.93 -1.91
CA ASP A 326 6.01 -19.36 -2.32
C ASP A 326 6.91 -20.22 -1.43
N GLY A 327 7.38 -19.71 -0.28
CA GLY A 327 8.23 -20.44 0.66
C GLY A 327 7.53 -20.72 2.00
N ASP A 328 7.25 -22.00 2.26
CA ASP A 328 6.93 -22.71 3.53
C ASP A 328 6.23 -21.95 4.68
#